data_AF-A0A1G1V499-F1
#
_entry.id   AF-A0A1G1V499-F1
#
_cell.length_a   1.000
_cell.length_b   1.000
_cell.length_c   1.000
_cell.angle_alpha   90.00
_cell.angle_beta   90.00
_cell.angle_gamma   90.00
#
_symmetry.space_group_name_H-M   'P 1'
#
loop_
_entity.id
_entity.type
_entity.pdbx_description
1 polymer ?
#
loop_
_entity_poly.entity_id
_entity_poly.type
_entity_poly.pdbx_seq_one_letter_code
_entity_poly.pdbx_strand_id
1 'polypeptide(L)'
;MTKNKRSIPEFENREEEAKFFDTHDMADYQNEFKTVRARFAGNLSEGITIRLDPKTLSELRSRAKKKGLGPTTLARMWVLEHLNRQHA
;
A
#
# COMPACT_ATOMS: atom_id res chain seq x y z
N MET A 1 19.23 -37.27 -3.42
CA MET A 1 19.43 -37.49 -1.97
C MET A 1 20.38 -36.40 -1.53
N THR A 2 20.01 -35.41 -0.73
CA THR A 2 19.50 -35.46 0.65
C THR A 2 18.37 -34.44 0.85
N LYS A 3 17.21 -34.89 1.32
CA LYS A 3 16.10 -34.01 1.70
C LYS A 3 16.50 -33.34 3.01
N ASN A 4 17.21 -32.21 2.93
CA ASN A 4 17.62 -31.48 4.12
C ASN A 4 16.35 -30.92 4.77
N LYS A 5 15.98 -31.53 5.89
CA LYS A 5 14.77 -31.21 6.66
C LYS A 5 15.10 -29.99 7.53
N ARG A 6 15.30 -28.83 6.89
CA ARG A 6 15.49 -27.57 7.61
C ARG A 6 14.14 -27.11 8.14
N SER A 7 14.14 -26.60 9.37
CA SER A 7 12.96 -26.07 10.08
C SER A 7 13.18 -24.58 10.37
N ILE A 8 12.16 -23.75 10.22
CA ILE A 8 12.18 -22.36 10.67
C ILE A 8 12.14 -22.38 12.22
N PRO A 9 13.12 -21.77 12.92
CA PRO A 9 13.18 -21.80 14.37
C PRO A 9 12.13 -20.87 15.00
N GLU A 10 11.87 -21.04 16.30
CA GLU A 10 11.17 -20.02 17.09
C GLU A 10 12.16 -18.91 17.44
N PHE A 11 11.78 -17.65 17.17
CA PHE A 11 12.63 -16.49 17.41
C PHE A 11 12.31 -15.86 18.77
N GLU A 12 13.34 -15.45 19.51
CA GLU A 12 13.15 -14.77 20.80
C GLU A 12 12.74 -13.30 20.61
N ASN A 13 13.15 -12.68 19.50
CA ASN A 13 12.87 -11.29 19.18
C ASN A 13 12.85 -11.01 17.67
N ARG A 14 12.34 -9.83 17.30
CA ARG A 14 12.19 -9.40 15.89
C ARG A 14 13.53 -9.17 15.17
N GLU A 15 14.59 -8.81 15.88
CA GLU A 15 15.89 -8.56 15.24
C GLU A 15 16.53 -9.87 14.78
N GLU A 16 16.38 -10.92 15.57
CA GLU A 16 16.80 -12.28 15.23
C GLU A 16 16.02 -12.82 14.03
N GLU A 17 14.69 -12.66 14.04
CA GLU A 17 13.82 -13.02 12.91
C GLU A 17 14.25 -12.32 11.62
N ALA A 18 14.45 -11.00 11.66
CA ALA A 18 14.89 -10.24 10.48
C ALA A 18 16.24 -10.75 9.95
N LYS A 19 17.23 -10.97 10.84
CA LYS A 19 18.54 -11.52 10.45
C LYS A 19 18.41 -12.89 9.81
N PHE A 20 17.53 -13.75 10.30
CA PHE A 20 17.28 -15.06 9.70
C PHE A 20 16.77 -14.93 8.27
N PHE A 21 15.74 -14.12 8.04
CA PHE A 21 15.16 -13.89 6.71
C PHE A 21 16.13 -13.18 5.73
N ASP A 22 17.03 -12.34 6.23
CA ASP A 22 18.05 -11.66 5.42
C ASP A 22 19.20 -12.60 4.98
N THR A 23 19.50 -13.62 5.77
CA THR A 23 20.71 -14.45 5.59
C THR A 23 20.42 -15.83 5.01
N HIS A 24 19.17 -16.31 5.04
CA HIS A 24 18.79 -17.64 4.59
C HIS A 24 17.98 -17.59 3.29
N ASP A 25 18.19 -18.56 2.40
CA ASP A 25 17.33 -18.76 1.23
C ASP A 25 16.04 -19.48 1.64
N MET A 26 14.91 -18.82 1.42
CA MET A 26 13.58 -19.37 1.71
C MET A 26 13.24 -20.61 0.87
N ALA A 27 13.91 -20.82 -0.27
CA ALA A 27 13.75 -22.02 -1.09
C ALA A 27 14.09 -23.30 -0.31
N ASP A 28 15.03 -23.22 0.64
CA ASP A 28 15.44 -24.35 1.47
C ASP A 28 14.38 -24.77 2.50
N TYR A 29 13.39 -23.92 2.76
CA TYR A 29 12.32 -24.10 3.76
C TYR A 29 10.94 -24.34 3.12
N GLN A 30 10.89 -24.59 1.81
CA GLN A 30 9.62 -24.79 1.07
C GLN A 30 8.68 -25.84 1.66
N ASN A 31 9.23 -26.86 2.34
CA ASN A 31 8.43 -27.92 2.97
C ASN A 31 7.59 -27.43 4.16
N GLU A 32 7.92 -26.26 4.73
CA GLU A 32 7.17 -25.64 5.83
C GLU A 32 6.15 -24.62 5.36
N PHE A 33 6.22 -24.21 4.08
CA PHE A 33 5.26 -23.30 3.51
C PHE A 33 3.99 -24.03 3.07
N LYS A 34 2.85 -23.37 3.28
CA LYS A 34 1.57 -23.78 2.73
C LYS A 34 1.15 -22.80 1.65
N THR A 35 0.64 -23.31 0.54
CA THR A 35 0.04 -22.45 -0.48
C THR A 35 -1.16 -21.76 0.13
N VAL A 36 -1.13 -20.43 0.18
CA VAL A 36 -2.26 -19.60 0.61
C VAL A 36 -2.87 -18.91 -0.60
N ARG A 37 -4.20 -18.85 -0.64
CA ARG A 37 -4.89 -18.00 -1.60
C ARG A 37 -4.87 -16.56 -1.10
N ALA A 38 -3.95 -15.75 -1.61
CA ALA A 38 -3.90 -14.33 -1.29
C ALA A 38 -5.22 -13.66 -1.69
N ARG A 39 -5.90 -13.03 -0.73
CA ARG A 39 -7.01 -12.11 -0.99
C ARG A 39 -6.51 -10.71 -0.68
N PHE A 40 -6.36 -9.91 -1.72
CA PHE A 40 -6.14 -8.48 -1.56
C PHE A 40 -7.49 -7.84 -1.23
N ALA A 41 -7.48 -6.81 -0.38
CA ALA A 41 -8.66 -5.99 -0.21
C ALA A 41 -9.09 -5.46 -1.59
N GLY A 42 -10.40 -5.49 -1.86
CA GLY A 42 -10.95 -4.83 -3.04
C GLY A 42 -10.72 -3.32 -2.99
N ASN A 43 -11.20 -2.57 -4.00
CA ASN A 43 -11.11 -1.11 -3.98
C ASN A 43 -11.69 -0.56 -2.67
N LEU A 44 -10.82 -0.06 -1.79
CA LEU A 44 -11.17 0.48 -0.47
C LEU A 44 -11.80 1.88 -0.54
N SER A 45 -12.12 2.35 -1.74
CA SER A 45 -12.65 3.68 -1.99
C SER A 45 -13.62 3.68 -3.15
N GLU A 46 -14.70 4.44 -3.02
CA GLU A 46 -15.63 4.74 -4.09
C GLU A 46 -15.28 6.06 -4.77
N GLY A 47 -15.48 6.13 -6.09
CA GLY A 47 -15.22 7.31 -6.89
C GLY A 47 -16.51 7.95 -7.38
N ILE A 48 -16.51 9.28 -7.49
CA ILE A 48 -17.57 10.05 -8.15
C ILE A 48 -17.01 10.76 -9.38
N THR A 49 -17.84 10.94 -10.41
CA THR A 49 -17.48 11.76 -11.57
C THR A 49 -17.97 13.19 -11.34
N ILE A 50 -17.04 14.15 -11.28
CA ILE A 50 -17.36 15.58 -11.14
C ILE A 50 -17.08 16.25 -12.48
N ARG A 51 -18.09 16.91 -13.06
CA ARG A 51 -17.92 17.75 -14.25
C ARG A 51 -17.41 19.12 -13.83
N LEU A 52 -16.28 19.53 -14.42
CA LEU A 52 -15.69 20.84 -14.24
C LEU A 52 -15.58 21.50 -15.61
N ASP A 53 -15.79 22.81 -15.67
CA ASP A 53 -15.51 23.56 -16.89
C ASP A 53 -13.99 23.56 -17.19
N PRO A 54 -13.59 23.83 -18.45
CA PRO A 54 -12.20 23.75 -18.85
C PRO A 54 -11.26 24.65 -18.05
N LYS A 55 -11.72 25.84 -17.62
CA LYS A 55 -10.91 26.80 -16.87
C LYS A 55 -10.64 26.27 -15.46
N THR A 56 -11.68 25.81 -14.77
CA THR A 56 -11.57 25.23 -13.43
C THR A 56 -10.68 23.98 -13.41
N LEU A 57 -10.84 23.08 -14.39
CA LEU A 57 -10.01 21.89 -14.50
C LEU A 57 -8.53 22.22 -14.77
N SER A 58 -8.28 23.21 -15.63
CA SER A 58 -6.92 23.70 -15.91
C SER A 58 -6.26 24.26 -14.66
N GLU A 59 -7.00 25.04 -13.88
CA GLU A 59 -6.51 25.60 -12.62
C GLU A 59 -6.17 24.51 -11.59
N LEU A 60 -7.06 23.53 -11.40
CA LEU A 60 -6.81 22.38 -10.52
C LEU A 60 -5.53 21.64 -10.92
N ARG A 61 -5.34 21.38 -12.22
CA ARG A 61 -4.12 20.72 -12.75
C ARG A 61 -2.87 21.54 -12.48
N SER A 62 -2.92 22.85 -12.70
CA SER A 62 -1.79 23.75 -12.45
C SER A 62 -1.39 23.76 -10.97
N ARG A 63 -2.38 23.86 -10.08
CA ARG A 63 -2.17 23.84 -8.63
C ARG A 63 -1.64 22.48 -8.15
N ALA A 64 -2.15 21.38 -8.68
CA ALA A 64 -1.69 20.03 -8.36
C ALA A 64 -0.23 19.82 -8.81
N LYS A 65 0.10 20.22 -10.04
CA LYS A 65 1.46 20.12 -10.58
C LYS A 65 2.48 20.89 -9.73
N LYS A 66 2.15 22.11 -9.30
CA LYS A 66 3.01 22.92 -8.40
C LYS A 66 3.30 22.23 -7.06
N LYS A 67 2.46 21.28 -6.64
CA LYS A 67 2.60 20.49 -5.40
C LYS A 67 3.13 19.08 -5.63
N GLY A 68 3.48 18.71 -6.88
CA GLY A 68 3.90 17.34 -7.21
C GLY A 68 2.77 16.30 -7.10
N LEU A 69 1.51 16.74 -7.16
CA LEU A 69 0.33 15.89 -7.00
C LEU A 69 -0.44 15.72 -8.32
N GLY A 70 -1.16 14.61 -8.43
CA GLY A 70 -2.20 14.45 -9.44
C GLY A 70 -3.43 15.31 -9.13
N PRO A 71 -4.20 15.75 -10.15
CA PRO A 71 -5.38 16.60 -9.94
C PRO A 71 -6.45 15.92 -9.07
N THR A 72 -6.62 14.60 -9.21
CA THR A 72 -7.56 13.81 -8.39
C THR A 72 -7.12 13.73 -6.92
N THR A 73 -5.83 13.56 -6.66
CA THR A 73 -5.26 13.57 -5.31
C THR A 73 -5.47 14.92 -4.63
N LEU A 74 -5.19 16.02 -5.33
CA LEU A 74 -5.40 17.36 -4.79
C LEU A 74 -6.89 17.62 -4.52
N ALA A 75 -7.78 17.25 -5.44
CA ALA A 75 -9.22 17.38 -5.24
C ALA A 75 -9.70 16.58 -4.02
N ARG A 76 -9.25 15.34 -3.86
CA ARG A 76 -9.56 14.52 -2.68
C ARG A 76 -9.13 15.19 -1.39
N MET A 77 -7.90 15.73 -1.34
CA MET A 77 -7.40 16.41 -0.16
C MET A 77 -8.27 17.61 0.23
N TRP A 78 -8.64 18.46 -0.74
CA TRP A 78 -9.50 19.61 -0.47
C TRP A 78 -10.91 19.22 -0.04
N VAL A 79 -11.49 18.16 -0.61
CA VAL A 79 -12.79 17.64 -0.16
C VAL A 79 -12.72 17.22 1.30
N LEU A 80 -11.70 16.43 1.68
CA LEU A 80 -11.53 15.98 3.07
C LEU A 80 -11.26 17.15 4.03
N GLU A 81 -10.44 18.12 3.61
CA GLU A 81 -10.16 19.33 4.39
C GLU A 81 -11.44 20.14 4.63
N HIS A 82 -12.26 20.33 3.60
CA HIS A 82 -13.52 21.08 3.70
C HIS A 82 -14.52 20.39 4.63
N LEU A 83 -14.70 19.07 4.49
CA LEU A 83 -15.58 18.29 5.35
C LEU A 83 -15.14 18.35 6.82
N ASN A 84 -13.84 18.18 7.09
CA ASN A 84 -13.31 18.27 8.45
C ASN A 84 -13.56 19.64 9.12
N ARG A 85 -13.54 20.73 8.35
CA ARG A 85 -13.84 22.08 8.88
C ARG A 85 -15.31 22.29 9.23
N GLN A 86 -16.24 21.53 8.63
CA GLN A 86 -17.68 21.66 8.90
C GLN A 86 -18.14 20.84 10.11
N HIS A 87 -17.34 19.87 10.54
CA HIS A 87 -17.62 19.04 11.71
C HIS A 87 -16.98 19.57 13.00
N ALA A 88 -16.27 20.71 12.94
CA ALA A 88 -15.65 21.39 14.07
C ALA A 88 -16.49 22.61 14.48
#